data_AF-H9U742-F1
#
_entry.id   AF-H9U742-F1
#
_cell.length_a   1.000
_cell.length_b   1.000
_cell.length_c   1.000
_cell.angle_alpha   90.00
_cell.angle_beta   90.00
_cell.angle_gamma   90.00
#
_symmetry.space_group_name_H-M   'P 1'
#
loop_
_entity.id
_entity.type
_entity.pdbx_description
1 polymer ?
#
loop_
_entity_poly.entity_id
_entity_poly.type
_entity_poly.pdbx_seq_one_letter_code
_entity_poly.pdbx_strand_id
1 'polypeptide(L)'
;DYKLTYYTPEYKTKDTDILAAFRVTPQPGVPPEEAGAAVAAESSTGTWTTVWTDGLTSLDRYKGRCYHIDPVPGEDNQYIAYVAYPLDLFEEGSVTNMFTSIVGNVFGFKALRALRLEDLRIPTCYTKTFQGPPHGIQVERDKLNKYGRPLLGCTIKPKLGLSAKNYGRAVYECLRGG
;
A
#
# COMPACT_ATOMS: atom_id res chain seq x y z
N ASP A 1 6.98 -21.03 13.56
CA ASP A 1 5.54 -20.96 13.25
C ASP A 1 5.12 -19.52 13.48
N TYR A 2 4.90 -18.76 12.41
CA TYR A 2 4.65 -17.31 12.50
C TYR A 2 3.34 -17.04 13.25
N LYS A 3 2.35 -17.93 13.09
CA LYS A 3 1.01 -17.85 13.70
C LYS A 3 1.05 -17.59 15.20
N LEU A 4 1.96 -18.22 15.94
CA LEU A 4 2.02 -18.09 17.39
C LEU A 4 2.32 -16.65 17.87
N THR A 5 2.99 -15.85 17.03
CA THR A 5 3.46 -14.51 17.42
C THR A 5 2.74 -13.40 16.66
N TYR A 6 2.43 -13.62 15.38
CA TYR A 6 1.98 -12.59 14.44
C TYR A 6 0.50 -12.73 14.04
N TYR A 7 -0.18 -13.82 14.40
CA TYR A 7 -1.64 -13.93 14.30
C TYR A 7 -2.26 -13.61 15.67
N THR A 8 -2.90 -12.44 15.77
CA THR A 8 -3.47 -11.91 17.02
C THR A 8 -4.92 -11.49 16.77
N PRO A 9 -5.86 -12.44 16.64
CA PRO A 9 -7.26 -12.16 16.27
C PRO A 9 -8.03 -11.29 17.28
N GLU A 10 -7.55 -11.22 18.51
CA GLU A 10 -8.08 -10.38 19.60
C GLU A 10 -7.54 -8.95 19.58
N TYR A 11 -6.59 -8.63 18.69
CA TYR A 11 -5.97 -7.31 18.65
C TYR A 11 -6.98 -6.24 18.24
N LYS A 12 -7.11 -5.22 19.09
CA LYS A 12 -7.86 -4.00 18.77
C LYS A 12 -6.92 -3.01 18.10
N THR A 13 -7.18 -2.73 16.82
CA THR A 13 -6.42 -1.74 16.05
C THR A 13 -6.46 -0.38 16.73
N LYS A 14 -5.34 0.34 16.69
CA LYS A 14 -5.25 1.71 17.16
C LYS A 14 -5.55 2.69 16.03
N ASP A 15 -6.00 3.89 16.37
CA ASP A 15 -6.21 4.96 15.39
C ASP A 15 -4.92 5.38 14.68
N THR A 16 -3.78 5.12 15.29
CA THR A 16 -2.43 5.42 14.75
C THR A 16 -1.85 4.31 13.87
N ASP A 17 -2.48 3.14 13.80
CA ASP A 17 -1.92 2.04 12.99
C ASP A 17 -2.13 2.29 11.50
N ILE A 18 -1.14 1.90 10.69
CA ILE A 18 -1.37 1.65 9.27
C ILE A 18 -2.02 0.27 9.17
N LEU A 19 -3.14 0.16 8.44
CA LEU A 19 -3.80 -1.12 8.21
C LEU A 19 -3.68 -1.51 6.74
N ALA A 20 -3.39 -2.78 6.47
CA ALA A 20 -3.34 -3.32 5.13
C ALA A 20 -4.35 -4.48 4.97
N ALA A 21 -5.05 -4.49 3.84
CA ALA A 21 -5.85 -5.62 3.41
C ALA A 21 -5.10 -6.37 2.30
N PHE A 22 -4.66 -7.59 2.59
CA PHE A 22 -4.01 -8.44 1.60
C PHE A 22 -4.97 -9.52 1.13
N ARG A 23 -5.19 -9.62 -0.18
CA ARG A 23 -5.74 -10.83 -0.79
C ARG A 23 -4.63 -11.88 -0.87
N VAL A 24 -4.76 -12.92 -0.06
CA VAL A 24 -3.78 -14.00 0.11
C VAL A 24 -4.32 -15.28 -0.52
N THR A 25 -3.50 -15.93 -1.35
CA THR A 25 -3.75 -17.30 -1.82
C THR A 25 -2.63 -18.21 -1.30
N PRO A 26 -2.85 -18.98 -0.21
CA PRO A 26 -1.84 -19.88 0.33
C PRO A 26 -1.51 -21.04 -0.62
N GLN A 27 -0.33 -21.65 -0.48
CA GLN A 27 -0.08 -22.96 -1.06
C GLN A 27 -0.98 -24.04 -0.42
N PRO A 28 -1.29 -25.13 -1.13
CA PRO A 28 -2.01 -26.26 -0.54
C PRO A 28 -1.31 -26.76 0.74
N GLY A 29 -2.09 -26.95 1.80
CA GLY A 29 -1.58 -27.39 3.11
C GLY A 29 -1.04 -26.29 4.02
N VAL A 30 -0.93 -25.04 3.55
CA VAL A 30 -0.59 -23.89 4.39
C VAL A 30 -1.88 -23.30 4.97
N PRO A 31 -2.08 -23.27 6.30
CA PRO A 31 -3.25 -22.65 6.92
C PRO A 31 -3.33 -21.15 6.62
N PRO A 32 -4.53 -20.57 6.44
CA PRO A 32 -4.67 -19.15 6.17
C PRO A 32 -4.12 -18.27 7.30
N GLU A 33 -4.21 -18.71 8.56
CA GLU A 33 -3.64 -17.99 9.70
C GLU A 33 -2.12 -17.93 9.65
N GLU A 34 -1.46 -19.02 9.21
CA GLU A 34 -0.01 -19.04 9.05
C GLU A 34 0.43 -18.18 7.86
N ALA A 35 -0.34 -18.21 6.76
CA ALA A 35 -0.10 -17.35 5.61
C ALA A 35 -0.23 -15.86 5.96
N GLY A 36 -1.29 -15.47 6.68
CA GLY A 36 -1.49 -14.11 7.16
C GLY A 36 -0.42 -13.67 8.17
N ALA A 37 -0.05 -14.55 9.09
CA ALA A 37 1.03 -14.30 10.05
C ALA A 37 2.40 -14.14 9.39
N ALA A 38 2.72 -14.95 8.38
CA ALA A 38 3.97 -14.84 7.62
C ALA A 38 4.05 -13.50 6.88
N VAL A 39 2.96 -13.05 6.25
CA VAL A 39 2.88 -11.71 5.65
C VAL A 39 3.12 -10.65 6.72
N ALA A 40 2.44 -10.71 7.86
CA ALA A 40 2.60 -9.72 8.94
C ALA A 40 4.03 -9.69 9.50
N ALA A 41 4.66 -10.85 9.68
CA ALA A 41 6.00 -10.96 10.22
C ALA A 41 7.07 -10.35 9.31
N GLU A 42 7.07 -10.78 8.05
CA GLU A 42 8.13 -10.47 7.07
C GLU A 42 7.94 -9.11 6.38
N SER A 43 6.84 -8.42 6.71
CA SER A 43 6.62 -7.00 6.42
C SER A 43 6.76 -6.10 7.65
N SER A 44 7.22 -6.63 8.78
CA SER A 44 7.51 -5.83 9.98
C SER A 44 8.88 -6.12 10.60
N THR A 45 9.06 -7.28 11.23
CA THR A 45 10.18 -7.55 12.16
C THR A 45 10.63 -9.00 12.19
N GLY A 46 9.84 -9.92 11.66
CA GLY A 46 10.11 -11.36 11.74
C GLY A 46 11.03 -11.85 10.64
N THR A 47 11.60 -13.03 10.88
CA THR A 47 12.32 -13.83 9.88
C THR A 47 11.98 -15.31 10.07
N TRP A 48 12.54 -16.20 9.25
CA TRP A 48 12.22 -17.63 9.18
C TRP A 48 12.58 -18.46 10.43
N THR A 49 13.34 -17.90 11.37
CA THR A 49 13.74 -18.56 12.62
C THR A 49 13.76 -17.57 13.79
N THR A 50 13.60 -18.07 15.02
CA THR A 50 13.69 -17.24 16.23
C THR A 50 15.09 -16.65 16.38
N VAL A 51 15.15 -15.37 16.72
CA VAL A 51 16.41 -14.66 16.98
C VAL A 51 16.41 -14.10 18.40
N TRP A 52 17.50 -14.33 19.15
CA TRP A 52 17.60 -13.88 20.55
C TRP A 52 17.58 -12.35 20.68
N THR A 53 17.94 -11.64 19.60
CA THR A 53 17.92 -10.18 19.52
C THR A 53 16.53 -9.58 19.65
N ASP A 54 15.46 -10.36 19.47
CA ASP A 54 14.10 -9.92 19.79
C ASP A 54 13.97 -9.49 21.26
N GLY A 55 14.75 -10.11 22.17
CA GLY A 55 14.78 -9.75 23.59
C GLY A 55 15.49 -8.43 23.90
N LEU A 56 16.14 -7.79 22.91
CA LEU A 56 16.76 -6.47 23.07
C LEU A 56 15.81 -5.31 22.75
N THR A 57 14.62 -5.61 22.23
CA THR A 57 13.60 -4.63 21.87
C THR A 57 12.22 -5.08 22.37
N SER A 58 11.22 -4.21 22.23
CA SER A 58 9.84 -4.57 22.54
C SER A 58 9.13 -5.09 21.29
N LEU A 59 9.20 -6.39 21.05
CA LEU A 59 8.50 -7.01 19.93
C LEU A 59 7.00 -6.71 19.95
N ASP A 60 6.39 -6.66 21.14
CA ASP A 60 4.97 -6.31 21.30
C ASP A 60 4.65 -4.85 20.93
N ARG A 61 5.64 -3.96 20.89
CA ARG A 61 5.47 -2.61 20.32
C ARG A 61 5.56 -2.65 18.80
N TYR A 62 6.58 -3.32 18.25
CA TYR A 62 6.97 -3.17 16.84
C TYR A 62 6.40 -4.22 15.88
N LYS A 63 5.93 -5.37 16.36
CA LYS A 63 5.41 -6.41 15.46
C LYS A 63 4.19 -5.91 14.67
N GLY A 64 4.17 -6.23 13.38
CA GLY A 64 2.94 -6.28 12.59
C GLY A 64 2.03 -7.37 13.13
N ARG A 65 0.72 -7.23 12.94
CA ARG A 65 -0.27 -8.15 13.51
C ARG A 65 -1.31 -8.49 12.46
N CYS A 66 -1.38 -9.75 12.05
CA CYS A 66 -2.54 -10.26 11.34
C CYS A 66 -3.67 -10.43 12.36
N TYR A 67 -4.64 -9.51 12.35
CA TYR A 67 -5.68 -9.44 13.38
C TYR A 67 -7.04 -9.94 12.89
N HIS A 68 -7.21 -10.13 11.59
CA HIS A 68 -8.44 -10.66 11.03
C HIS A 68 -8.20 -11.34 9.69
N ILE A 69 -8.99 -12.38 9.39
CA ILE A 69 -8.92 -13.10 8.12
C ILE A 69 -10.34 -13.48 7.71
N ASP A 70 -10.74 -13.05 6.52
CA ASP A 70 -12.03 -13.40 5.92
C ASP A 70 -11.84 -14.23 4.65
N PRO A 71 -12.65 -15.27 4.40
CA PRO A 71 -12.67 -15.94 3.11
C PRO A 71 -13.20 -14.98 2.03
N VAL A 72 -12.63 -15.04 0.83
CA VAL A 72 -13.13 -14.28 -0.32
C VAL A 72 -14.39 -14.95 -0.87
N PRO A 73 -15.54 -14.24 -0.99
CA PRO A 73 -16.75 -14.82 -1.56
C PRO A 73 -16.55 -15.27 -3.01
N GLY A 74 -16.91 -16.52 -3.30
CA GLY A 74 -16.87 -17.09 -4.66
C GLY A 74 -15.48 -17.55 -5.15
N GLU A 75 -14.44 -17.47 -4.31
CA GLU A 75 -13.10 -17.93 -4.64
C GLU A 75 -12.67 -19.08 -3.73
N ASP A 76 -12.12 -20.14 -4.32
CA ASP A 76 -11.58 -21.26 -3.56
C ASP A 76 -10.17 -20.92 -3.02
N ASN A 77 -9.96 -21.12 -1.72
CA ASN A 77 -8.67 -20.94 -1.05
C ASN A 77 -8.06 -19.52 -1.21
N GLN A 78 -8.90 -18.49 -1.28
CA GLN A 78 -8.50 -17.09 -1.17
C GLN A 78 -9.07 -16.44 0.08
N TYR A 79 -8.27 -15.56 0.68
CA TYR A 79 -8.62 -14.87 1.93
C TYR A 79 -8.22 -13.40 1.85
N ILE A 80 -8.91 -12.54 2.58
CA ILE A 80 -8.44 -11.21 2.93
C ILE A 80 -7.81 -11.28 4.32
N ALA A 81 -6.49 -11.17 4.40
CA ALA A 81 -5.76 -11.04 5.65
C ALA A 81 -5.56 -9.56 5.97
N TYR A 82 -6.07 -9.15 7.13
CA TYR A 82 -5.92 -7.78 7.63
C TYR A 82 -4.72 -7.69 8.57
N VAL A 83 -3.79 -6.80 8.24
CA VAL A 83 -2.55 -6.60 8.99
C VAL A 83 -2.50 -5.19 9.57
N ALA A 84 -2.20 -5.05 10.85
CA ALA A 84 -1.98 -3.78 11.53
C ALA A 84 -0.48 -3.55 11.78
N TYR A 85 0.02 -2.39 11.39
CA TYR A 85 1.40 -1.95 11.56
C TYR A 85 1.47 -0.75 12.50
N PRO A 86 2.29 -0.83 13.57
CA PRO A 86 2.57 0.30 14.43
C PRO A 86 3.18 1.47 13.65
N LEU A 87 2.75 2.71 13.96
CA LEU A 87 3.23 3.93 13.32
C LEU A 87 4.77 4.06 13.31
N ASP A 88 5.40 3.72 14.43
CA ASP A 88 6.83 3.90 14.66
C ASP A 88 7.73 3.05 13.73
N LEU A 89 7.15 2.13 12.94
CA LEU A 89 7.89 1.40 11.91
C LEU A 89 8.21 2.27 10.69
N PHE A 90 7.53 3.39 10.52
CA PHE A 90 7.53 4.14 9.27
C PHE A 90 8.23 5.48 9.41
N GLU A 91 9.15 5.72 8.47
CA GLU A 91 9.81 7.01 8.32
C GLU A 91 8.79 8.08 7.89
N GLU A 92 8.81 9.22 8.57
CA GLU A 92 7.94 10.37 8.28
C GLU A 92 8.18 10.90 6.86
N GLY A 93 7.10 11.09 6.10
CA GLY A 93 7.18 11.67 4.76
C GLY A 93 7.73 10.74 3.68
N SER A 94 7.94 9.46 3.97
CA SER A 94 8.60 8.50 3.07
C SER A 94 7.67 7.40 2.56
N VAL A 95 7.03 7.62 1.41
CA VAL A 95 6.25 6.57 0.71
C VAL A 95 7.15 5.37 0.38
N THR A 96 8.43 5.64 0.05
CA THR A 96 9.43 4.62 -0.24
C THR A 96 9.63 3.69 0.95
N ASN A 97 9.85 4.22 2.16
CA ASN A 97 10.01 3.39 3.36
C ASN A 97 8.74 2.58 3.65
N MET A 98 7.55 3.19 3.59
CA MET A 98 6.28 2.50 3.78
C MET A 98 6.12 1.29 2.83
N PHE A 99 6.41 1.46 1.54
CA PHE A 99 6.31 0.37 0.58
C PHE A 99 7.45 -0.65 0.71
N THR A 100 8.62 -0.23 1.16
CA THR A 100 9.73 -1.16 1.43
C THR A 100 9.33 -2.17 2.50
N SER A 101 8.64 -1.73 3.55
CA SER A 101 8.12 -2.62 4.60
C SER A 101 6.93 -3.45 4.09
N ILE A 102 5.87 -2.81 3.61
CA ILE A 102 4.58 -3.48 3.35
C ILE A 102 4.62 -4.42 2.15
N VAL A 103 5.34 -4.06 1.08
CA VAL A 103 5.34 -4.81 -0.18
C VAL A 103 6.72 -5.26 -0.64
N GLY A 104 7.77 -5.10 0.19
CA GLY A 104 9.16 -5.39 -0.18
C GLY A 104 9.41 -6.85 -0.55
N ASN A 105 9.24 -7.76 0.41
CA ASN A 105 9.63 -9.18 0.25
C ASN A 105 8.45 -10.15 0.16
N VAL A 106 7.32 -9.82 0.80
CA VAL A 106 6.22 -10.76 1.08
C VAL A 106 5.54 -11.34 -0.17
N PHE A 107 5.63 -10.66 -1.31
CA PHE A 107 5.05 -11.14 -2.58
C PHE A 107 5.82 -12.31 -3.19
N GLY A 108 7.08 -12.53 -2.79
CA GLY A 108 7.93 -13.62 -3.26
C GLY A 108 7.90 -14.87 -2.37
N PHE A 109 7.06 -14.91 -1.34
CA PHE A 109 7.04 -16.00 -0.36
C PHE A 109 6.61 -17.33 -0.97
N LYS A 110 7.46 -18.36 -0.88
CA LYS A 110 7.18 -19.69 -1.45
C LYS A 110 5.93 -20.36 -0.88
N ALA A 111 5.57 -20.03 0.38
CA ALA A 111 4.36 -20.52 1.04
C ALA A 111 3.06 -19.91 0.49
N LEU A 112 3.16 -18.90 -0.37
CA LEU A 112 2.05 -18.24 -1.03
C LEU A 112 2.06 -18.55 -2.53
N ARG A 113 0.89 -18.80 -3.12
CA ARG A 113 0.71 -18.90 -4.57
C ARG A 113 0.55 -17.53 -5.20
N ALA A 114 -0.17 -16.65 -4.52
CA ALA A 114 -0.40 -15.28 -4.95
C ALA A 114 -0.64 -14.39 -3.73
N LEU A 115 -0.26 -13.12 -3.87
CA LEU A 115 -0.51 -12.08 -2.90
C LEU A 115 -0.87 -10.80 -3.66
N ARG A 116 -1.86 -10.05 -3.16
CA ARG A 116 -2.21 -8.73 -3.65
C ARG A 116 -2.51 -7.82 -2.47
N LEU A 117 -1.89 -6.64 -2.44
CA LEU A 117 -2.31 -5.56 -1.56
C LEU A 117 -3.55 -4.90 -2.18
N GLU A 118 -4.70 -5.00 -1.50
CA GLU A 118 -5.97 -4.46 -1.99
C GLU A 118 -6.17 -3.02 -1.52
N ASP A 119 -5.89 -2.73 -0.25
CA ASP A 119 -6.09 -1.40 0.32
C ASP A 119 -5.15 -1.11 1.50
N LEU A 120 -4.95 0.18 1.77
CA LEU A 120 -4.24 0.70 2.92
C LEU A 120 -5.06 1.78 3.64
N ARG A 121 -5.32 1.57 4.93
CA ARG A 121 -5.76 2.66 5.81
C ARG A 121 -4.53 3.40 6.31
N ILE A 122 -4.35 4.64 5.86
CA ILE A 122 -3.27 5.52 6.32
C ILE A 122 -3.79 6.44 7.44
N PRO A 123 -3.21 6.40 8.65
CA PRO A 123 -3.70 7.18 9.79
C PRO A 123 -3.36 8.67 9.63
N THR A 124 -4.17 9.54 10.24
CA THR A 124 -4.01 11.00 10.12
C THR A 124 -2.66 11.50 10.62
N CYS A 125 -2.12 10.89 11.68
CA CYS A 125 -0.79 11.23 12.19
C CYS A 125 0.31 11.01 11.15
N TYR A 126 0.24 9.95 10.34
CA TYR A 126 1.19 9.70 9.27
C TYR A 126 0.94 10.58 8.06
N THR A 127 -0.32 10.76 7.61
CA THR A 127 -0.59 11.62 6.44
C THR A 127 -0.16 13.07 6.64
N LYS A 128 -0.16 13.57 7.88
CA LYS A 128 0.30 14.92 8.23
C LYS A 128 1.80 15.13 8.09
N THR A 129 2.60 14.08 7.94
CA THR A 129 4.05 14.19 7.66
C THR A 129 4.34 14.41 6.17
N PHE A 130 3.32 14.39 5.31
CA PHE A 130 3.47 14.55 3.87
C PHE A 130 2.92 15.91 3.41
N GLN A 131 3.55 16.49 2.38
CA GLN A 131 3.05 17.71 1.74
C GLN A 131 1.71 17.49 1.05
N GLY A 132 1.52 16.32 0.41
CA GLY A 132 0.38 16.06 -0.47
C GLY A 132 0.44 16.86 -1.78
N PRO A 133 -0.71 17.05 -2.47
CA PRO A 133 -0.78 17.78 -3.73
C PRO A 133 -0.29 19.25 -3.58
N PRO A 134 0.59 19.76 -4.46
CA PRO A 134 1.08 21.15 -4.37
C PRO A 134 0.00 22.24 -4.48
N HIS A 135 -1.14 21.92 -5.08
CA HIS A 135 -2.27 22.85 -5.27
C HIS A 135 -3.61 22.20 -4.89
N GLY A 136 -3.86 20.99 -5.37
CA GLY A 136 -5.15 20.34 -5.24
C GLY A 136 -6.21 20.91 -6.20
N ILE A 137 -7.36 20.25 -6.22
CA ILE A 137 -8.41 20.48 -7.23
C ILE A 137 -8.96 21.91 -7.18
N GLN A 138 -9.21 22.44 -5.98
CA GLN A 138 -9.79 23.76 -5.79
C GLN A 138 -8.85 24.86 -6.31
N VAL A 139 -7.59 24.86 -5.85
CA VAL A 139 -6.59 25.85 -6.27
C VAL A 139 -6.27 25.73 -7.76
N GLU A 140 -6.22 24.51 -8.33
CA GLU A 140 -6.04 24.33 -9.77
C GLU A 140 -7.19 24.96 -10.58
N ARG A 141 -8.44 24.77 -10.14
CA ARG A 141 -9.61 25.40 -10.77
C ARG A 141 -9.61 26.92 -10.65
N ASP A 142 -9.18 27.45 -9.50
CA ASP A 142 -9.06 28.89 -9.27
C ASP A 142 -7.97 29.51 -10.15
N LYS A 143 -6.80 28.88 -10.24
CA LYS A 143 -5.71 29.32 -11.12
C LYS A 143 -6.10 29.34 -12.59
N LEU A 144 -6.93 28.38 -13.02
CA LEU A 144 -7.39 28.28 -14.41
C LEU A 144 -8.66 29.10 -14.69
N ASN A 145 -9.35 29.60 -13.65
CA ASN A 145 -10.65 30.24 -13.71
C ASN A 145 -11.69 29.38 -14.49
N LYS A 146 -11.79 28.08 -14.14
CA LYS A 146 -12.66 27.10 -14.83
C LYS A 146 -13.47 26.25 -13.84
N TYR A 147 -14.79 26.39 -13.90
CA TYR A 147 -15.73 25.78 -12.96
C TYR A 147 -16.89 25.08 -13.67
N GLY A 148 -17.62 24.24 -12.93
CA GLY A 148 -18.88 23.63 -13.39
C GLY A 148 -18.77 22.56 -14.49
N ARG A 149 -17.55 22.20 -14.91
CA ARG A 149 -17.31 21.17 -15.93
C ARG A 149 -15.97 20.45 -15.73
N PRO A 150 -15.81 19.24 -16.32
CA PRO A 150 -14.51 18.61 -16.49
C PRO A 150 -13.54 19.49 -17.31
N LEU A 151 -12.25 19.31 -17.06
CA LEU A 151 -11.20 19.86 -17.92
C LEU A 151 -11.05 18.96 -19.15
N LEU A 152 -10.73 19.56 -20.31
CA LEU A 152 -10.41 18.85 -21.54
C LEU A 152 -8.89 18.93 -21.77
N GLY A 153 -8.30 17.82 -22.20
CA GLY A 153 -6.88 17.70 -22.50
C GLY A 153 -6.64 16.74 -23.65
N CYS A 154 -5.49 16.88 -24.33
CA CYS A 154 -5.14 16.06 -25.48
C CYS A 154 -3.64 15.75 -25.48
N THR A 155 -3.29 14.47 -25.63
CA THR A 155 -1.90 14.03 -25.82
C THR A 155 -1.54 14.10 -27.31
N ILE A 156 -0.58 14.95 -27.67
CA ILE A 156 -0.13 15.12 -29.06
C ILE A 156 0.37 13.80 -29.67
N LYS A 157 0.10 13.63 -30.96
CA LYS A 157 0.50 12.47 -31.76
C LYS A 157 1.27 12.88 -33.02
N PRO A 158 2.18 12.02 -33.55
CA PRO A 158 2.60 10.72 -33.00
C PRO A 158 3.35 10.88 -31.67
N LYS A 159 3.49 9.77 -30.92
CA LYS A 159 4.10 9.78 -29.57
C LYS A 159 5.54 10.33 -29.60
N LEU A 160 6.29 10.04 -30.66
CA LEU A 160 7.69 10.42 -30.84
C LEU A 160 7.91 10.90 -32.28
N GLY A 161 9.00 11.65 -32.50
CA GLY A 161 9.48 12.01 -33.84
C GLY A 161 9.01 13.36 -34.39
N LEU A 162 8.14 14.09 -33.70
CA LEU A 162 7.84 15.48 -34.06
C LEU A 162 8.99 16.40 -33.68
N SER A 163 9.36 17.31 -34.58
CA SER A 163 10.21 18.44 -34.22
C SER A 163 9.49 19.40 -33.27
N ALA A 164 10.24 20.17 -32.48
CA ALA A 164 9.67 21.15 -31.55
C ALA A 164 8.70 22.13 -32.25
N LYS A 165 9.02 22.56 -33.48
CA LYS A 165 8.17 23.45 -34.28
C LYS A 165 6.82 22.82 -34.59
N ASN A 166 6.80 21.56 -35.04
CA ASN A 166 5.56 20.88 -35.37
C ASN A 166 4.77 20.48 -34.12
N TYR A 167 5.46 20.16 -33.02
CA TYR A 167 4.81 19.92 -31.74
C TYR A 167 4.07 21.18 -31.26
N GLY A 168 4.72 22.35 -31.32
CA GLY A 168 4.10 23.64 -30.97
C GLY A 168 2.91 23.99 -31.88
N ARG A 169 3.01 23.70 -33.17
CA ARG A 169 1.87 23.84 -34.10
C ARG A 169 0.69 22.96 -33.67
N ALA A 170 0.92 21.69 -33.38
CA ALA A 170 -0.15 20.79 -32.95
C ALA A 170 -0.80 21.26 -31.64
N VAL A 171 -0.01 21.73 -30.66
CA VAL A 171 -0.52 22.31 -29.42
C VAL A 171 -1.40 23.53 -29.69
N TYR A 172 -0.94 24.47 -30.52
CA TYR A 172 -1.70 25.67 -30.88
C TYR A 172 -3.05 25.31 -31.52
N GLU A 173 -3.04 24.41 -32.51
CA GLU A 173 -4.24 23.98 -33.23
C GLU A 173 -5.25 23.27 -32.31
N CYS A 174 -4.80 22.47 -31.35
CA CYS A 174 -5.68 21.84 -30.37
C CYS A 174 -6.28 22.88 -29.41
N LEU A 175 -5.46 23.72 -28.78
CA LEU A 175 -5.94 24.66 -27.75
C LEU A 175 -6.91 25.71 -28.29
N ARG A 176 -6.70 26.18 -29.52
CA ARG A 176 -7.63 27.14 -30.15
C ARG A 176 -8.99 26.52 -30.49
N GLY A 177 -9.06 25.19 -30.55
CA GLY A 177 -10.29 24.44 -30.83
C GLY A 177 -11.22 24.29 -29.62
N GLY A 178 -10.73 24.63 -28.41
CA GLY A 178 -11.43 24.41 -27.13
C GLY A 178 -10.99 23.14 -26.41
#